data_AF-A0A2V5MXA9-F1
#
_entry.id   AF-A0A2V5MXA9-F1
#
_cell.length_a   1.000
_cell.length_b   1.000
_cell.length_c   1.000
_cell.angle_alpha   90.00
_cell.angle_beta   90.00
_cell.angle_gamma   90.00
#
_symmetry.space_group_name_H-M   'P 1'
#
loop_
_entity.id
_entity.type
_entity.pdbx_description
1 polymer ?
#
loop_
_entity_poly.entity_id
_entity_poly.type
_entity_poly.pdbx_seq_one_letter_code
_entity_poly.pdbx_strand_id
1 'polypeptide(L)'
;MKSVLFVCTGNICRSPIAEGLFRRLLGNRKDIEVGSAGVHAVRGQPPSTHAIEVCAEEGVDIRELRSQPLTSALINRASHIFAMTGAHVEAISMLFPNASDKTFLLREFEETGATSWLDVPDPIGLGRDVYITCAQTIKNALPSVLAFVEESEVTVPSSAWSGGASAYPMSDSPYPAPSILNPPSGSLRKVDPQVFEAITAEEKRQRENIELIASENFTSRAVMETQGSVLTNKYAEGYPGKRWYGGCENVDTVEQLAIDRAKQLFGAEHVNVQPHSGAQANMAVYFSALKIGDRILTMNLAHGGHL
;
A
#
# COMPACT_ATOMS: atom_id res chain seq x y z
N MET A 1 -9.18 -12.25 22.93
CA MET A 1 -10.36 -11.69 22.23
C MET A 1 -9.83 -10.82 21.11
N LYS A 2 -10.22 -11.09 19.86
CA LYS A 2 -9.81 -10.30 18.70
C LYS A 2 -10.71 -9.07 18.62
N SER A 3 -10.16 -7.94 18.21
CA SER A 3 -10.90 -6.69 18.03
C SER A 3 -10.72 -6.19 16.60
N VAL A 4 -11.81 -6.05 15.86
CA VAL A 4 -11.86 -5.60 14.48
C VAL A 4 -12.39 -4.17 14.45
N LEU A 5 -11.68 -3.27 13.78
CA LEU A 5 -12.06 -1.87 13.66
C LEU A 5 -12.23 -1.45 12.20
N PHE A 6 -13.42 -1.02 11.80
CA PHE A 6 -13.66 -0.47 10.46
C PHE A 6 -13.48 1.05 10.45
N VAL A 7 -12.73 1.59 9.48
CA VAL A 7 -12.38 3.02 9.44
C VAL A 7 -12.77 3.66 8.11
N CYS A 8 -13.54 4.76 8.18
CA CYS A 8 -13.82 5.62 7.03
C CYS A 8 -13.54 7.10 7.36
N THR A 9 -14.07 8.05 6.58
CA THR A 9 -13.83 9.47 6.81
C THR A 9 -14.61 9.99 8.02
N GLY A 10 -15.94 10.02 7.93
CA GLY A 10 -16.81 10.65 8.94
C GLY A 10 -17.47 9.69 9.93
N ASN A 11 -17.32 8.37 9.76
CA ASN A 11 -17.95 7.33 10.59
C ASN A 11 -19.49 7.41 10.66
N ILE A 12 -20.13 7.78 9.55
CA ILE A 12 -21.61 7.85 9.43
C ILE A 12 -22.18 7.03 8.28
N CYS A 13 -21.36 6.61 7.30
CA CYS A 13 -21.81 5.83 6.14
C CYS A 13 -21.10 4.47 6.07
N ARG A 14 -19.92 4.43 5.45
CA ARG A 14 -19.18 3.20 5.12
C ARG A 14 -18.81 2.34 6.33
N SER A 15 -18.14 2.91 7.34
CA SER A 15 -17.68 2.12 8.48
C SER A 15 -18.80 1.63 9.42
N PRO A 16 -19.89 2.38 9.67
CA PRO A 16 -21.08 1.82 10.33
C PRO A 16 -21.76 0.69 9.56
N ILE A 17 -21.84 0.80 8.22
CA ILE A 17 -22.37 -0.29 7.37
C ILE A 17 -21.54 -1.55 7.55
N ALA A 18 -20.21 -1.43 7.45
CA ALA A 18 -19.29 -2.56 7.64
C ALA A 18 -19.40 -3.18 9.04
N GLU A 19 -19.46 -2.35 10.10
CA GLU A 19 -19.65 -2.83 11.46
C GLU A 19 -20.97 -3.59 11.63
N GLY A 20 -22.07 -3.06 11.11
CA GLY A 20 -23.38 -3.71 11.18
C GLY A 20 -23.40 -5.06 10.46
N LEU A 21 -22.98 -5.09 9.20
CA LEU A 21 -22.96 -6.31 8.39
C LEU A 21 -22.00 -7.36 8.97
N PHE A 22 -20.86 -6.93 9.51
CA PHE A 22 -19.90 -7.84 10.15
C PHE A 22 -20.44 -8.40 11.46
N ARG A 23 -21.16 -7.62 12.28
CA ARG A 23 -21.86 -8.17 13.47
C ARG A 23 -22.86 -9.26 13.11
N ARG A 24 -23.63 -9.06 12.04
CA ARG A 24 -24.54 -10.09 11.55
C ARG A 24 -23.79 -11.35 11.12
N LEU A 25 -22.66 -11.20 10.44
CA LEU A 25 -21.81 -12.32 10.04
C LEU A 25 -21.24 -13.08 11.25
N LEU A 26 -20.86 -12.38 12.32
CA LEU A 26 -20.38 -12.97 13.58
C LEU A 26 -21.48 -13.72 14.36
N GLY A 27 -22.75 -13.32 14.21
CA GLY A 27 -23.87 -13.91 14.94
C GLY A 27 -23.71 -13.78 16.46
N ASN A 28 -23.74 -14.91 17.18
CA ASN A 28 -23.65 -14.96 18.65
C ASN A 28 -22.21 -15.17 19.18
N ARG A 29 -21.20 -15.05 18.31
CA ARG A 29 -19.80 -15.22 18.68
C ARG A 29 -19.34 -14.12 19.64
N LYS A 30 -18.49 -14.49 20.59
CA LYS A 30 -17.94 -13.60 21.63
C LYS A 30 -16.41 -13.52 21.62
N ASP A 31 -15.77 -14.24 20.72
CA ASP A 31 -14.31 -14.25 20.57
C ASP A 31 -13.78 -13.05 19.78
N ILE A 32 -14.64 -12.43 18.96
CA ILE A 32 -14.35 -11.26 18.13
C ILE A 32 -15.29 -10.11 18.52
N GLU A 33 -14.71 -8.97 18.88
CA GLU A 33 -15.41 -7.69 19.01
C GLU A 33 -15.24 -6.89 17.73
N VAL A 34 -16.26 -6.12 17.38
CA VAL A 34 -16.24 -5.24 16.21
C VAL A 34 -16.65 -3.83 16.60
N GLY A 35 -15.94 -2.85 16.05
CA GLY A 35 -16.24 -1.43 16.16
C GLY A 35 -16.03 -0.70 14.84
N SER A 36 -16.47 0.55 14.77
CA SER A 36 -16.12 1.48 13.70
C SER A 36 -15.66 2.83 14.22
N ALA A 37 -14.85 3.52 13.42
CA ALA A 37 -14.37 4.88 13.70
C ALA A 37 -14.17 5.65 12.39
N GLY A 38 -13.78 6.92 12.50
CA GLY A 38 -13.43 7.74 11.34
C GLY A 38 -12.26 8.67 11.58
N VAL A 39 -11.44 8.86 10.55
CA VAL A 39 -10.23 9.71 10.60
C VAL A 39 -10.55 11.19 10.82
N HIS A 40 -11.73 11.65 10.38
CA HIS A 40 -12.23 13.02 10.53
C HIS A 40 -13.66 13.04 11.09
N ALA A 41 -14.00 12.05 11.93
CA ALA A 41 -15.35 11.94 12.47
C ALA A 41 -15.61 12.95 13.59
N VAL A 42 -16.75 13.65 13.49
CA VAL A 42 -17.32 14.38 14.63
C VAL A 42 -17.99 13.36 15.54
N ARG A 43 -17.77 13.46 16.86
CA ARG A 43 -18.33 12.50 17.82
C ARG A 43 -19.85 12.65 17.96
N GLY A 44 -20.57 11.53 17.98
CA GLY A 44 -21.97 11.47 18.41
C GLY A 44 -23.02 11.63 17.32
N GLN A 45 -22.64 11.71 16.05
CA GLN A 45 -23.61 11.75 14.94
C GLN A 45 -24.19 10.34 14.69
N PRO A 46 -25.49 10.24 14.38
CA PRO A 46 -26.07 8.98 13.94
C PRO A 46 -25.56 8.62 12.52
N PRO A 47 -25.62 7.34 12.12
CA PRO A 47 -25.41 6.95 10.73
C PRO A 47 -26.39 7.67 9.81
N SER A 48 -26.02 7.84 8.55
CA SER A 48 -26.90 8.46 7.57
C SER A 48 -28.16 7.62 7.34
N THR A 49 -29.27 8.26 6.97
CA THR A 49 -30.55 7.58 6.75
C THR A 49 -30.43 6.45 5.74
N HIS A 50 -29.76 6.70 4.60
CA HIS A 50 -29.54 5.65 3.60
C HIS A 50 -28.66 4.51 4.12
N ALA A 51 -27.66 4.78 4.97
CA ALA A 51 -26.86 3.72 5.59
C ALA A 51 -27.71 2.82 6.52
N ILE A 52 -28.64 3.41 7.27
CA ILE A 52 -29.59 2.67 8.10
C ILE A 52 -30.51 1.80 7.24
N GLU A 53 -31.07 2.36 6.17
CA GLU A 53 -31.99 1.66 5.27
C GLU A 53 -31.34 0.45 4.60
N VAL A 54 -30.15 0.62 4.00
CA VAL A 54 -29.46 -0.51 3.33
C VAL A 54 -29.04 -1.61 4.30
N CYS A 55 -28.66 -1.25 5.53
CA CYS A 55 -28.40 -2.26 6.57
C CYS A 55 -29.69 -2.96 7.03
N ALA A 56 -30.81 -2.25 7.13
CA ALA A 56 -32.08 -2.82 7.54
C ALA A 56 -32.61 -3.84 6.52
N GLU A 57 -32.40 -3.61 5.22
CA GLU A 57 -32.70 -4.59 4.15
C GLU A 57 -31.86 -5.86 4.28
N GLU A 58 -30.63 -5.71 4.76
CA GLU A 58 -29.75 -6.81 5.15
C GLU A 58 -30.06 -7.31 6.57
N GLY A 59 -31.22 -6.99 7.14
CA GLY A 59 -31.70 -7.40 8.46
C GLY A 59 -30.79 -7.00 9.62
N VAL A 60 -30.06 -5.89 9.50
CA VAL A 60 -29.21 -5.33 10.54
C VAL A 60 -29.69 -3.95 10.94
N ASP A 61 -29.82 -3.72 12.24
CA ASP A 61 -30.09 -2.40 12.78
C ASP A 61 -28.81 -1.71 13.26
N ILE A 62 -28.49 -0.56 12.66
CA ILE A 62 -27.35 0.27 13.02
C ILE A 62 -27.74 1.62 13.65
N ARG A 63 -29.03 1.87 13.92
CA ARG A 63 -29.53 3.19 14.39
C ARG A 63 -28.89 3.68 15.69
N GLU A 64 -28.47 2.74 16.54
CA GLU A 64 -27.83 3.05 17.82
C GLU A 64 -26.33 3.32 17.71
N LEU A 65 -25.71 3.07 16.56
CA LEU A 65 -24.30 3.43 16.35
C LEU A 65 -24.14 4.95 16.43
N ARG A 66 -23.00 5.39 16.95
CA ARG A 66 -22.65 6.81 17.02
C ARG A 66 -21.25 6.98 16.47
N SER A 67 -21.08 7.99 15.63
CA SER A 67 -19.78 8.31 15.06
C SER A 67 -18.78 8.62 16.17
N GLN A 68 -17.55 8.17 15.99
CA GLN A 68 -16.44 8.46 16.89
C GLN A 68 -15.15 8.72 16.11
N PRO A 69 -14.35 9.70 16.53
CA PRO A 69 -13.03 9.92 15.95
C PRO A 69 -12.14 8.72 16.23
N LEU A 70 -11.27 8.42 15.27
CA LEU A 70 -10.19 7.48 15.45
C LEU A 70 -9.23 7.99 16.53
N THR A 71 -8.91 7.15 17.51
CA THR A 71 -8.05 7.51 18.65
C THR A 71 -7.00 6.44 18.89
N SER A 72 -5.90 6.81 19.55
CA SER A 72 -4.85 5.86 19.94
C SER A 72 -5.40 4.71 20.80
N ALA A 73 -6.42 4.95 21.63
CA ALA A 73 -7.05 3.91 22.44
C ALA A 73 -7.75 2.85 21.58
N LEU A 74 -8.52 3.28 20.57
CA LEU A 74 -9.18 2.37 19.61
C LEU A 74 -8.13 1.60 18.80
N ILE A 75 -7.11 2.31 18.32
CA ILE A 75 -6.00 1.72 17.57
C ILE A 75 -5.27 0.66 18.40
N ASN A 76 -4.94 0.94 19.66
CA ASN A 76 -4.19 0.01 20.51
C ASN A 76 -5.03 -1.23 20.86
N ARG A 77 -6.35 -1.08 21.03
CA ARG A 77 -7.26 -2.20 21.29
C ARG A 77 -7.49 -3.06 20.05
N ALA A 78 -7.54 -2.44 18.87
CA ALA A 78 -7.79 -3.15 17.62
C ALA A 78 -6.67 -4.15 17.33
N SER A 79 -7.03 -5.41 17.08
CA SER A 79 -6.13 -6.42 16.53
C SER A 79 -6.00 -6.29 15.01
N HIS A 80 -7.08 -5.86 14.34
CA HIS A 80 -7.16 -5.69 12.90
C HIS A 80 -7.97 -4.44 12.59
N ILE A 81 -7.52 -3.65 11.64
CA ILE A 81 -8.13 -2.40 11.20
C ILE A 81 -8.38 -2.52 9.70
N PHE A 82 -9.62 -2.32 9.27
CA PHE A 82 -10.00 -2.35 7.86
C PHE A 82 -10.46 -0.96 7.42
N ALA A 83 -9.65 -0.34 6.59
CA ALA A 83 -9.86 0.98 6.02
C ALA A 83 -10.69 0.89 4.74
N MET A 84 -11.54 1.90 4.49
CA MET A 84 -12.40 1.91 3.30
C MET A 84 -11.68 2.34 2.03
N THR A 85 -10.57 3.09 2.14
CA THR A 85 -9.82 3.61 0.99
C THR A 85 -8.33 3.68 1.30
N GLY A 86 -7.47 3.72 0.27
CA GLY A 86 -6.03 3.92 0.43
C GLY A 86 -5.69 5.19 1.21
N ALA A 87 -6.44 6.28 0.99
CA ALA A 87 -6.28 7.53 1.75
C ALA A 87 -6.54 7.36 3.26
N HIS A 88 -7.44 6.44 3.65
CA HIS A 88 -7.62 6.12 5.08
C HIS A 88 -6.45 5.32 5.64
N VAL A 89 -5.90 4.36 4.88
CA VAL A 89 -4.70 3.59 5.27
C VAL A 89 -3.52 4.54 5.48
N GLU A 90 -3.33 5.48 4.56
CA GLU A 90 -2.31 6.52 4.63
C GLU A 90 -2.51 7.42 5.85
N ALA A 91 -3.72 7.94 6.07
CA ALA A 91 -4.05 8.76 7.23
C ALA A 91 -3.79 8.02 8.56
N ILE A 92 -4.16 6.75 8.65
CA ILE A 92 -3.87 5.91 9.83
C ILE A 92 -2.36 5.74 10.00
N SER A 93 -1.62 5.49 8.92
CA SER A 93 -0.16 5.28 8.99
C SER A 93 0.63 6.55 9.37
N MET A 94 0.11 7.72 8.99
CA MET A 94 0.65 9.03 9.37
C MET A 94 0.34 9.38 10.83
N LEU A 95 -0.93 9.22 11.24
CA LEU A 95 -1.38 9.59 12.60
C LEU A 95 -1.01 8.56 13.66
N PHE A 96 -0.96 7.28 13.30
CA PHE A 96 -0.71 6.14 14.18
C PHE A 96 0.28 5.14 13.54
N PRO A 97 1.58 5.49 13.43
CA PRO A 97 2.59 4.64 12.80
C PRO A 97 2.66 3.19 13.30
N ASN A 98 2.36 2.97 14.57
CA ASN A 98 2.35 1.66 15.22
C ASN A 98 1.16 0.77 14.80
N ALA A 99 0.22 1.30 14.01
CA ALA A 99 -0.97 0.58 13.56
C ALA A 99 -0.86 0.07 12.13
N SER A 100 0.16 0.49 11.36
CA SER A 100 0.27 0.18 9.93
C SER A 100 0.23 -1.31 9.63
N ASP A 101 0.82 -2.15 10.49
CA ASP A 101 0.94 -3.61 10.26
C ASP A 101 -0.35 -4.38 10.45
N LYS A 102 -1.31 -3.75 11.12
CA LYS A 102 -2.63 -4.29 11.38
C LYS A 102 -3.71 -3.48 10.68
N THR A 103 -3.32 -2.64 9.71
CA THR A 103 -4.23 -1.83 8.91
C THR A 103 -4.22 -2.35 7.49
N PHE A 104 -5.40 -2.70 6.98
CA PHE A 104 -5.60 -3.30 5.67
C PHE A 104 -6.69 -2.55 4.91
N LEU A 105 -6.66 -2.62 3.58
CA LEU A 105 -7.71 -2.04 2.74
C LEU A 105 -8.84 -3.06 2.58
N LEU A 106 -10.08 -2.65 2.85
CA LEU A 106 -11.20 -3.60 2.93
C LEU A 106 -11.39 -4.42 1.65
N ARG A 107 -11.27 -3.80 0.46
CA ARG A 107 -11.53 -4.50 -0.80
C ARG A 107 -10.38 -5.38 -1.27
N GLU A 108 -9.24 -5.41 -0.58
CA GLU A 108 -8.22 -6.43 -0.82
C GLU A 108 -8.76 -7.85 -0.51
N PHE A 109 -9.84 -7.92 0.27
CA PHE A 109 -10.51 -9.16 0.66
C PHE A 109 -11.73 -9.48 -0.21
N GLU A 110 -12.04 -8.68 -1.23
CA GLU A 110 -13.02 -9.04 -2.26
C GLU A 110 -12.39 -10.07 -3.24
N GLU A 111 -13.19 -10.96 -3.84
CA GLU A 111 -12.67 -12.00 -4.74
C GLU A 111 -11.77 -11.43 -5.86
N THR A 112 -10.65 -12.11 -6.10
CA THR A 112 -9.61 -11.71 -7.04
C THR A 112 -10.19 -11.58 -8.46
N GLY A 113 -10.18 -10.36 -9.01
CA GLY A 113 -10.66 -10.07 -10.37
C GLY A 113 -11.95 -9.24 -10.46
N ALA A 114 -12.58 -8.87 -9.33
CA ALA A 114 -13.79 -8.06 -9.33
C ALA A 114 -13.58 -6.62 -9.84
N THR A 115 -12.41 -6.02 -9.62
CA THR A 115 -12.05 -4.68 -10.13
C THR A 115 -10.56 -4.36 -9.93
N SER A 116 -10.03 -3.42 -10.70
CA SER A 116 -8.72 -2.80 -10.45
C SER A 116 -8.76 -1.71 -9.38
N TRP A 117 -9.95 -1.29 -8.92
CA TRP A 117 -10.14 -0.21 -7.96
C TRP A 117 -10.42 -0.76 -6.56
N LEU A 118 -9.45 -0.68 -5.66
CA LEU A 118 -9.54 -1.28 -4.31
C LEU A 118 -10.19 -0.36 -3.25
N ASP A 119 -10.63 0.83 -3.63
CA ASP A 119 -11.34 1.74 -2.74
C ASP A 119 -12.84 1.44 -2.68
N VAL A 120 -13.43 1.54 -1.49
CA VAL A 120 -14.89 1.60 -1.29
C VAL A 120 -15.36 3.04 -1.56
N PRO A 121 -16.13 3.28 -2.64
CA PRO A 121 -16.59 4.61 -3.01
C PRO A 121 -17.36 5.28 -1.87
N ASP A 122 -17.18 6.59 -1.69
CA ASP A 122 -17.89 7.32 -0.64
C ASP A 122 -19.34 7.67 -1.07
N PRO A 123 -20.38 7.14 -0.41
CA PRO A 123 -21.76 7.41 -0.81
C PRO A 123 -22.31 8.72 -0.22
N ILE A 124 -21.52 9.47 0.55
CA ILE A 124 -22.00 10.65 1.29
C ILE A 124 -22.66 11.69 0.36
N GLY A 125 -23.87 12.14 0.72
CA GLY A 125 -24.63 13.12 -0.06
C GLY A 125 -25.19 12.61 -1.40
N LEU A 126 -24.96 11.34 -1.75
CA LEU A 126 -25.44 10.73 -3.00
C LEU A 126 -26.76 9.96 -2.81
N GLY A 127 -27.32 9.52 -3.93
CA GLY A 127 -28.55 8.73 -3.99
C GLY A 127 -28.43 7.37 -3.31
N ARG A 128 -29.59 6.79 -2.97
CA ARG A 128 -29.71 5.50 -2.28
C ARG A 128 -29.09 4.34 -3.06
N ASP A 129 -29.11 4.40 -4.38
CA ASP A 129 -28.45 3.46 -5.29
C ASP A 129 -26.94 3.34 -5.01
N VAL A 130 -26.26 4.46 -4.74
CA VAL A 130 -24.84 4.45 -4.40
C VAL A 130 -24.59 3.81 -3.03
N TYR A 131 -25.50 3.98 -2.08
CA TYR A 131 -25.43 3.29 -0.79
C TYR A 131 -25.61 1.77 -0.93
N ILE A 132 -26.50 1.32 -1.83
CA ILE A 132 -26.68 -0.11 -2.11
C ILE A 132 -25.39 -0.69 -2.69
N THR A 133 -24.80 -0.04 -3.69
CA THR A 133 -23.52 -0.49 -4.27
C THR A 133 -22.43 -0.53 -3.20
N CYS A 134 -22.31 0.53 -2.39
CA CYS A 134 -21.36 0.59 -1.29
C CYS A 134 -21.54 -0.56 -0.29
N ALA A 135 -22.78 -0.84 0.12
CA ALA A 135 -23.09 -1.91 1.06
C ALA A 135 -22.78 -3.29 0.46
N GLN A 136 -23.08 -3.49 -0.83
CA GLN A 136 -22.74 -4.73 -1.54
C GLN A 136 -21.23 -4.94 -1.63
N THR A 137 -20.47 -3.91 -2.00
CA THR A 137 -19.01 -3.96 -2.06
C THR A 137 -18.42 -4.34 -0.70
N ILE A 138 -18.90 -3.71 0.38
CA ILE A 138 -18.48 -4.06 1.74
C ILE A 138 -18.82 -5.52 2.03
N LYS A 139 -20.07 -5.92 1.81
CA LYS A 139 -20.60 -7.27 2.08
C LYS A 139 -19.80 -8.37 1.38
N ASN A 140 -19.40 -8.15 0.14
CA ASN A 140 -18.60 -9.11 -0.64
C ASN A 140 -17.24 -9.41 0.00
N ALA A 141 -16.62 -8.42 0.66
CA ALA A 141 -15.31 -8.59 1.29
C ALA A 141 -15.36 -9.24 2.69
N LEU A 142 -16.50 -9.13 3.40
CA LEU A 142 -16.59 -9.53 4.81
C LEU A 142 -16.32 -11.03 5.11
N PRO A 143 -16.71 -12.00 4.25
CA PRO A 143 -16.39 -13.41 4.49
C PRO A 143 -14.89 -13.67 4.53
N SER A 144 -14.14 -13.12 3.57
CA SER A 144 -12.68 -13.22 3.51
C SER A 144 -12.01 -12.45 4.65
N VAL A 145 -12.56 -11.30 5.05
CA VAL A 145 -12.12 -10.58 6.25
C VAL A 145 -12.27 -11.44 7.49
N LEU A 146 -13.39 -12.13 7.66
CA LEU A 146 -13.62 -13.01 8.81
C LEU A 146 -12.61 -14.16 8.81
N ALA A 147 -12.43 -14.86 7.69
CA ALA A 147 -11.46 -15.93 7.57
C ALA A 147 -10.03 -15.46 7.92
N PHE A 148 -9.61 -14.32 7.38
CA PHE A 148 -8.31 -13.72 7.69
C PHE A 148 -8.15 -13.37 9.18
N VAL A 149 -9.18 -12.77 9.79
CA VAL A 149 -9.17 -12.46 11.21
C VAL A 149 -9.09 -13.74 12.03
N GLU A 150 -9.68 -14.85 11.60
CA GLU A 150 -9.62 -16.14 12.30
C GLU A 150 -8.24 -16.80 12.23
N GLU A 151 -7.62 -16.83 11.05
CA GLU A 151 -6.32 -17.42 10.79
C GLU A 151 -5.16 -16.65 11.42
N SER A 152 -5.32 -15.32 11.57
CA SER A 152 -4.28 -14.47 12.14
C SER A 152 -4.08 -14.74 13.63
N GLU A 153 -2.87 -15.13 14.04
CA GLU A 153 -2.52 -15.21 15.46
C GLU A 153 -2.58 -13.82 16.11
N VAL A 154 -3.04 -13.76 17.36
CA VAL A 154 -3.05 -12.49 18.11
C VAL A 154 -1.60 -12.10 18.37
N THR A 155 -1.07 -11.16 17.59
CA THR A 155 0.23 -10.54 17.86
C THR A 155 0.09 -9.64 19.09
N VAL A 156 0.23 -10.26 20.27
CA VAL A 156 0.56 -9.54 21.50
C VAL A 156 1.97 -8.99 21.27
N PRO A 157 2.25 -7.69 21.53
CA PRO A 157 3.60 -7.18 21.36
C PRO A 157 4.52 -7.92 22.32
N SER A 158 5.32 -8.83 21.78
CA SER A 158 6.33 -9.55 22.53
C SER A 158 7.42 -8.56 22.93
N SER A 159 7.45 -8.24 24.22
CA SER A 159 8.63 -7.74 24.88
C SER A 159 9.72 -8.80 24.85
N ALA A 160 10.95 -8.36 24.60
CA ALA A 160 12.22 -9.09 24.67
C ALA A 160 12.69 -9.74 23.37
N TRP A 161 13.60 -9.03 22.70
CA TRP A 161 14.69 -9.66 21.98
C TRP A 161 15.49 -10.54 22.95
N SER A 162 15.45 -11.85 22.77
CA SER A 162 16.45 -12.76 23.33
C SER A 162 17.35 -13.24 22.21
N GLY A 163 18.59 -12.75 22.20
CA GLY A 163 19.63 -13.17 21.28
C GLY A 163 19.92 -14.67 21.43
N GLY A 164 19.97 -15.36 20.30
CA GLY A 164 20.46 -16.74 20.18
C GLY A 164 21.50 -16.79 19.05
N ALA A 165 22.74 -17.04 19.41
CA ALA A 165 23.87 -17.17 18.48
C ALA A 165 23.67 -18.36 17.54
N SER A 166 23.82 -18.14 16.23
CA SER A 166 23.89 -19.20 15.23
C SER A 166 25.33 -19.69 15.12
N ALA A 167 25.56 -20.96 15.46
CA ALA A 167 26.83 -21.66 15.20
C ALA A 167 26.63 -22.60 14.00
N TYR A 168 27.33 -22.34 12.90
CA TYR A 168 27.36 -23.18 11.71
C TYR A 168 28.49 -24.22 11.82
N PRO A 169 28.23 -25.53 11.72
CA PRO A 169 29.21 -26.49 11.24
C PRO A 169 29.11 -26.62 9.72
N MET A 170 30.24 -26.46 9.05
CA MET A 170 30.41 -26.68 7.60
C MET A 170 30.40 -28.17 7.28
N SER A 171 29.57 -28.60 6.33
CA SER A 171 29.80 -29.83 5.55
C SER A 171 29.35 -29.63 4.10
N ASP A 172 30.16 -30.13 3.18
CA ASP A 172 30.20 -29.79 1.76
C ASP A 172 29.02 -30.29 0.89
N SER A 173 28.62 -29.43 -0.06
CA SER A 173 27.85 -29.63 -1.32
C SER A 173 26.33 -29.39 -1.29
N PRO A 174 25.66 -29.00 -2.41
CA PRO A 174 25.97 -28.06 -3.50
C PRO A 174 24.88 -26.93 -3.58
N TYR A 175 25.15 -25.80 -4.25
CA TYR A 175 24.28 -24.59 -4.22
C TYR A 175 22.77 -24.87 -4.44
N PRO A 176 21.89 -24.57 -3.46
CA PRO A 176 20.46 -24.48 -3.73
C PRO A 176 20.17 -23.18 -4.49
N ALA A 177 19.36 -23.27 -5.55
CA ALA A 177 18.80 -22.09 -6.20
C ALA A 177 18.11 -21.21 -5.14
N PRO A 178 18.28 -19.88 -5.16
CA PRO A 178 17.66 -19.00 -4.18
C PRO A 178 16.14 -19.18 -4.25
N SER A 179 15.54 -19.70 -3.17
CA SER A 179 14.09 -19.84 -3.09
C SER A 179 13.47 -18.45 -3.03
N ILE A 180 12.84 -18.03 -4.13
CA ILE A 180 12.00 -16.82 -4.24
C ILE A 180 10.73 -16.95 -3.34
N LEU A 181 10.55 -18.09 -2.67
CA LEU A 181 9.32 -18.49 -1.98
C LEU A 181 9.06 -17.82 -0.63
N ASN A 182 10.02 -17.07 -0.07
CA ASN A 182 9.79 -16.26 1.14
C ASN A 182 10.25 -14.82 0.88
N PRO A 183 9.47 -14.00 0.16
CA PRO A 183 9.71 -12.56 0.16
C PRO A 183 9.68 -12.06 1.61
N PRO A 184 10.53 -11.09 1.99
CA PRO A 184 10.48 -10.52 3.33
C PRO A 184 9.06 -10.07 3.63
N SER A 185 8.45 -10.66 4.65
CA SER A 185 7.11 -10.31 5.09
C SER A 185 7.16 -8.99 5.86
N GLY A 186 6.43 -7.98 5.40
CA GLY A 186 6.37 -6.67 6.04
C GLY A 186 6.29 -5.52 5.04
N SER A 187 5.76 -4.37 5.49
CA SER A 187 5.72 -3.15 4.69
C SER A 187 7.13 -2.62 4.43
N LEU A 188 7.33 -1.90 3.32
CA LEU A 188 8.63 -1.29 2.97
C LEU A 188 9.18 -0.43 4.12
N ARG A 189 8.31 0.29 4.83
CA ARG A 189 8.67 1.09 6.01
C ARG A 189 9.42 0.31 7.09
N LYS A 190 9.12 -0.97 7.24
CA LYS A 190 9.76 -1.85 8.23
C LYS A 190 11.01 -2.52 7.70
N VAL A 191 10.92 -3.04 6.48
CA VAL A 191 11.99 -3.81 5.86
C VAL A 191 13.15 -2.88 5.47
N ASP A 192 12.83 -1.68 5.00
CA ASP A 192 13.79 -0.68 4.55
C ASP A 192 13.29 0.75 4.81
N PRO A 193 13.35 1.23 6.08
CA PRO A 193 12.87 2.55 6.44
C PRO A 193 13.57 3.68 5.67
N GLN A 194 14.84 3.50 5.30
CA GLN A 194 15.61 4.52 4.59
C GLN A 194 15.09 4.71 3.14
N VAL A 195 14.78 3.60 2.45
CA VAL A 195 14.18 3.68 1.11
C VAL A 195 12.74 4.18 1.18
N PHE A 196 11.97 3.76 2.20
CA PHE A 196 10.62 4.29 2.42
C PHE A 196 10.63 5.82 2.60
N GLU A 197 11.51 6.34 3.45
CA GLU A 197 11.66 7.78 3.69
C GLU A 197 12.02 8.54 2.40
N ALA A 198 12.94 8.00 1.59
CA ALA A 198 13.30 8.60 0.31
C ALA A 198 12.11 8.64 -0.69
N ILE A 199 11.30 7.57 -0.75
CA ILE A 199 10.10 7.52 -1.59
C ILE A 199 9.06 8.55 -1.11
N THR A 200 8.80 8.64 0.20
CA THR A 200 7.87 9.63 0.76
C THR A 200 8.36 11.06 0.52
N ALA A 201 9.67 11.30 0.62
CA ALA A 201 10.26 12.60 0.31
C ALA A 201 10.11 12.96 -1.17
N GLU A 202 10.27 11.99 -2.08
CA GLU A 202 10.07 12.20 -3.51
C GLU A 202 8.61 12.48 -3.86
N GLU A 203 7.70 11.72 -3.27
CA GLU A 203 6.26 11.96 -3.42
C GLU A 203 5.87 13.37 -2.98
N LYS A 204 6.40 13.83 -1.84
CA LYS A 204 6.20 15.20 -1.37
C LYS A 204 6.75 16.21 -2.37
N ARG A 205 7.99 16.02 -2.87
CA ARG A 205 8.60 16.91 -3.88
C ARG A 205 7.75 17.00 -5.14
N GLN A 206 7.27 15.87 -5.65
CA GLN A 206 6.42 15.82 -6.86
C GLN A 206 5.07 16.52 -6.64
N ARG A 207 4.50 16.47 -5.43
CA ARG A 207 3.23 17.15 -5.10
C ARG A 207 3.38 18.66 -4.89
N GLU A 208 4.51 19.10 -4.35
CA GLU A 208 4.75 20.51 -3.98
C GLU A 208 5.44 21.31 -5.08
N ASN A 209 5.92 20.66 -6.15
CA ASN A 209 6.62 21.30 -7.25
C ASN A 209 5.88 21.10 -8.59
N ILE A 210 6.03 22.07 -9.48
CA ILE A 210 5.59 21.94 -10.87
C ILE A 210 6.74 21.32 -11.68
N GLU A 211 6.51 20.17 -12.28
CA GLU A 211 7.45 19.56 -13.23
C GLU A 211 7.25 20.21 -14.61
N LEU A 212 8.34 20.77 -15.15
CA LEU A 212 8.33 21.47 -16.45
C LEU A 212 8.98 20.64 -17.56
N ILE A 213 9.42 19.43 -17.23
CA ILE A 213 9.94 18.45 -18.18
C ILE A 213 8.77 17.59 -18.66
N ALA A 214 8.33 17.81 -19.91
CA ALA A 214 7.13 17.17 -20.46
C ALA A 214 7.17 15.63 -20.45
N SER A 215 8.36 15.03 -20.56
CA SER A 215 8.56 13.58 -20.51
C SER A 215 8.48 12.99 -19.11
N GLU A 216 8.55 13.80 -18.06
CA GLU A 216 8.49 13.39 -16.63
C GLU A 216 7.12 13.70 -16.01
N ASN A 217 6.11 13.83 -16.87
CA ASN A 217 4.76 14.17 -16.42
C ASN A 217 4.12 12.98 -15.69
N PHE A 218 3.35 13.29 -14.65
CA PHE A 218 2.75 12.27 -13.79
C PHE A 218 1.67 11.51 -14.55
N THR A 219 1.73 10.18 -14.46
CA THR A 219 0.72 9.31 -15.07
C THR A 219 -0.56 9.25 -14.21
N SER A 220 -1.60 8.59 -14.70
CA SER A 220 -2.82 8.40 -13.92
C SER A 220 -2.54 7.59 -12.65
N ARG A 221 -3.37 7.75 -11.61
CA ARG A 221 -3.24 6.97 -10.36
C ARG A 221 -3.18 5.46 -10.61
N ALA A 222 -3.99 4.95 -11.53
CA ALA A 222 -3.99 3.53 -11.88
C ALA A 222 -2.63 3.05 -12.42
N VAL A 223 -1.94 3.88 -13.20
CA VAL A 223 -0.59 3.56 -13.71
C VAL A 223 0.43 3.63 -12.57
N MET A 224 0.37 4.65 -11.71
CA MET A 224 1.27 4.76 -10.56
C MET A 224 1.09 3.60 -9.57
N GLU A 225 -0.14 3.17 -9.31
CA GLU A 225 -0.45 1.98 -8.49
C GLU A 225 0.18 0.72 -9.09
N THR A 226 0.12 0.58 -10.43
CA THR A 226 0.72 -0.57 -11.15
C THR A 226 2.25 -0.55 -11.11
N GLN A 227 2.86 0.63 -11.21
CA GLN A 227 4.32 0.81 -11.16
C GLN A 227 4.91 0.61 -9.77
N GLY A 228 4.10 0.77 -8.71
CA GLY A 228 4.45 0.48 -7.32
C GLY A 228 5.24 1.56 -6.60
N SER A 229 5.83 2.54 -7.30
CA SER A 229 6.54 3.67 -6.69
C SER A 229 6.57 4.90 -7.58
N VAL A 230 6.55 6.10 -6.98
CA VAL A 230 6.68 7.39 -7.67
C VAL A 230 8.08 7.65 -8.23
N LEU A 231 9.08 6.84 -7.86
CA LEU A 231 10.45 6.97 -8.38
C LEU A 231 10.53 6.74 -9.89
N THR A 232 9.54 6.05 -10.48
CA THR A 232 9.46 5.80 -11.93
C THR A 232 9.07 7.05 -12.74
N ASN A 233 8.57 8.09 -12.08
CA ASN A 233 8.19 9.34 -12.75
C ASN A 233 9.41 10.19 -13.15
N LYS A 234 10.62 9.85 -12.67
CA LYS A 234 11.83 10.66 -12.85
C LYS A 234 12.92 9.93 -13.61
N TYR A 235 13.55 10.62 -14.57
CA TYR A 235 14.74 10.09 -15.25
C TYR A 235 16.00 10.45 -14.47
N ALA A 236 16.53 9.49 -13.71
CA ALA A 236 17.78 9.65 -12.97
C ALA A 236 19.01 9.28 -13.82
N GLU A 237 19.14 9.79 -15.05
CA GLU A 237 20.30 9.48 -15.88
C GLU A 237 21.58 10.12 -15.32
N GLY A 238 22.64 9.31 -15.15
CA GLY A 238 23.93 9.72 -14.61
C GLY A 238 24.29 8.96 -13.33
N TYR A 239 25.23 9.51 -12.56
CA TYR A 239 25.59 8.99 -11.23
C TYR A 239 24.96 9.86 -10.14
N PRO A 240 24.77 9.35 -8.91
CA PRO A 240 24.39 10.18 -7.76
C PRO A 240 25.28 11.43 -7.65
N GLY A 241 24.67 12.60 -7.53
CA GLY A 241 25.32 13.91 -7.50
C GLY A 241 25.90 14.40 -8.85
N LYS A 242 25.79 13.62 -9.92
CA LYS A 242 26.25 13.94 -11.28
C LYS A 242 25.19 13.53 -12.31
N ARG A 243 24.01 14.14 -12.21
CA ARG A 243 22.85 13.87 -13.06
C ARG A 243 22.78 14.78 -14.27
N TRP A 244 22.19 14.28 -15.35
CA TRP A 244 21.85 15.07 -16.53
C TRP A 244 20.56 15.88 -16.36
N TYR A 245 19.65 15.37 -15.52
CA TYR A 245 18.36 15.99 -15.21
C TYR A 245 18.32 16.44 -13.74
N GLY A 246 17.71 17.60 -13.47
CA GLY A 246 17.55 18.12 -12.11
C GLY A 246 16.41 17.45 -11.34
N GLY A 247 16.38 17.56 -10.02
CA GLY A 247 15.28 17.02 -9.19
C GLY A 247 15.38 15.52 -8.88
N CYS A 248 16.61 14.98 -8.81
CA CYS A 248 16.88 13.56 -8.55
C CYS A 248 17.36 13.29 -7.11
N GLU A 249 17.30 14.27 -6.20
CA GLU A 249 17.94 14.21 -4.88
C GLU A 249 17.50 13.00 -4.04
N ASN A 250 16.21 12.66 -4.11
CA ASN A 250 15.65 11.51 -3.42
C ASN A 250 15.99 10.18 -4.12
N VAL A 251 16.09 10.19 -5.46
CA VAL A 251 16.52 9.02 -6.24
C VAL A 251 17.99 8.71 -5.97
N ASP A 252 18.84 9.74 -5.89
CA ASP A 252 20.25 9.65 -5.52
C ASP A 252 20.42 8.98 -4.16
N THR A 253 19.55 9.30 -3.20
CA THR A 253 19.56 8.68 -1.88
C THR A 253 19.35 7.17 -1.98
N VAL A 254 18.37 6.71 -2.76
CA VAL A 254 18.09 5.28 -2.96
C VAL A 254 19.25 4.58 -3.69
N GLU A 255 19.77 5.18 -4.75
CA GLU A 255 20.90 4.62 -5.50
C GLU A 255 22.18 4.55 -4.65
N GLN A 256 22.46 5.57 -3.84
CA GLN A 256 23.61 5.57 -2.94
C GLN A 256 23.49 4.50 -1.86
N LEU A 257 22.30 4.32 -1.28
CA LEU A 257 22.04 3.23 -0.34
C LEU A 257 22.31 1.86 -0.98
N ALA A 258 21.88 1.66 -2.22
CA ALA A 258 22.15 0.43 -2.95
C ALA A 258 23.65 0.21 -3.19
N ILE A 259 24.38 1.26 -3.58
CA ILE A 259 25.84 1.23 -3.77
C ILE A 259 26.53 0.83 -2.46
N ASP A 260 26.23 1.50 -1.36
CA ASP A 260 26.90 1.30 -0.07
C ASP A 260 26.63 -0.10 0.50
N ARG A 261 25.39 -0.56 0.41
CA ARG A 261 24.99 -1.90 0.85
C ARG A 261 25.64 -2.99 0.00
N ALA A 262 25.75 -2.80 -1.32
CA ALA A 262 26.43 -3.74 -2.19
C ALA A 262 27.95 -3.76 -1.92
N LYS A 263 28.58 -2.60 -1.67
CA LYS A 263 30.00 -2.55 -1.26
C LYS A 263 30.23 -3.34 0.03
N GLN A 264 29.36 -3.15 1.02
CA GLN A 264 29.43 -3.88 2.28
C GLN A 264 29.20 -5.39 2.08
N LEU A 265 28.22 -5.77 1.28
CA LEU A 265 27.85 -7.17 1.05
C LEU A 265 28.95 -7.95 0.32
N PHE A 266 29.57 -7.34 -0.70
CA PHE A 266 30.56 -7.99 -1.56
C PHE A 266 32.01 -7.66 -1.20
N GLY A 267 32.24 -6.78 -0.22
CA GLY A 267 33.59 -6.29 0.11
C GLY A 267 34.27 -5.54 -1.03
N ALA A 268 33.48 -4.92 -1.92
CA ALA A 268 33.97 -4.24 -3.11
C ALA A 268 34.35 -2.78 -2.82
N GLU A 269 35.44 -2.30 -3.43
CA GLU A 269 35.84 -0.88 -3.35
C GLU A 269 34.87 0.04 -4.12
N HIS A 270 34.38 -0.47 -5.26
CA HIS A 270 33.48 0.23 -6.17
C HIS A 270 32.29 -0.63 -6.54
N VAL A 271 31.10 -0.02 -6.58
CA VAL A 271 29.87 -0.63 -7.10
C VAL A 271 29.22 0.38 -8.03
N ASN A 272 28.74 -0.12 -9.18
CA ASN A 272 27.90 0.63 -10.10
C ASN A 272 26.47 0.06 -10.04
N VAL A 273 25.52 0.86 -9.56
CA VAL A 273 24.10 0.53 -9.57
C VAL A 273 23.47 1.17 -10.79
N GLN A 274 22.82 0.37 -11.63
CA GLN A 274 22.14 0.82 -12.84
C GLN A 274 20.68 0.36 -12.76
N PRO A 275 19.74 1.22 -12.33
CA PRO A 275 18.32 0.86 -12.34
C PRO A 275 17.86 0.56 -13.78
N HIS A 276 16.81 -0.26 -13.90
CA HIS A 276 16.25 -0.62 -15.21
C HIS A 276 15.88 0.65 -15.99
N SER A 277 16.44 0.78 -17.20
CA SER A 277 16.32 1.99 -18.03
C SER A 277 15.49 1.74 -19.27
N GLY A 278 14.96 2.81 -19.87
CA GLY A 278 14.26 2.73 -21.16
C GLY A 278 15.11 2.08 -22.27
N ALA A 279 16.44 2.14 -22.16
CA ALA A 279 17.35 1.48 -23.10
C ALA A 279 17.20 -0.05 -23.11
N GLN A 280 16.79 -0.66 -21.99
CA GLN A 280 16.51 -2.10 -21.94
C GLN A 280 15.22 -2.46 -22.67
N ALA A 281 14.20 -1.60 -22.61
CA ALA A 281 12.98 -1.74 -23.39
C ALA A 281 13.27 -1.58 -24.89
N ASN A 282 14.10 -0.60 -25.26
CA ASN A 282 14.58 -0.44 -26.63
C ASN A 282 15.34 -1.68 -27.11
N MET A 283 16.24 -2.22 -26.27
CA MET A 283 16.96 -3.46 -26.56
C MET A 283 16.02 -4.63 -26.81
N ALA A 284 14.99 -4.81 -25.98
CA ALA A 284 14.01 -5.88 -26.15
C ALA A 284 13.28 -5.75 -27.49
N VAL A 285 12.86 -4.54 -27.86
CA VAL A 285 12.24 -4.26 -29.17
C VAL A 285 13.22 -4.58 -30.30
N TYR A 286 14.47 -4.11 -30.22
CA TYR A 286 15.47 -4.37 -31.25
C TYR A 286 15.78 -5.85 -31.43
N PHE A 287 15.98 -6.59 -30.35
CA PHE A 287 16.23 -8.03 -30.43
C PHE A 287 15.01 -8.81 -30.96
N SER A 288 13.80 -8.30 -30.74
CA SER A 288 12.58 -8.95 -31.22
C SER A 288 12.28 -8.66 -32.70
N ALA A 289 12.59 -7.45 -33.17
CA ALA A 289 12.11 -6.94 -34.45
C ALA A 289 13.19 -6.77 -35.52
N LEU A 290 14.47 -6.74 -35.15
CA LEU A 290 15.57 -6.41 -36.06
C LEU A 290 16.55 -7.58 -36.26
N LYS A 291 17.16 -7.62 -37.44
CA LYS A 291 18.28 -8.50 -37.75
C LYS A 291 19.59 -7.73 -37.75
N ILE A 292 20.70 -8.46 -37.59
CA ILE A 292 22.05 -7.90 -37.70
C ILE A 292 22.20 -7.24 -39.09
N GLY A 293 22.50 -5.94 -39.10
CA GLY A 293 22.68 -5.15 -40.32
C GLY A 293 21.49 -4.29 -40.73
N ASP A 294 20.33 -4.45 -40.07
CA ASP A 294 19.17 -3.58 -40.29
C ASP A 294 19.47 -2.13 -39.85
N ARG A 295 18.88 -1.16 -40.57
CA ARG A 295 19.09 0.27 -40.31
C ARG A 295 17.94 0.82 -39.48
N ILE A 296 18.27 1.51 -38.40
CA ILE A 296 17.30 2.20 -37.52
C ILE A 296 17.39 3.70 -37.80
N LEU A 297 16.24 4.34 -38.02
CA LEU A 297 16.16 5.80 -38.03
C LEU A 297 16.03 6.29 -36.58
N THR A 298 16.99 7.10 -36.13
CA THR A 298 16.97 7.72 -34.80
C THR A 298 17.16 9.23 -34.90
N MET A 299 16.70 9.95 -33.88
CA MET A 299 16.99 11.36 -33.70
C MET A 299 18.44 11.55 -33.21
N ASN A 300 19.01 12.71 -33.47
CA ASN A 300 20.32 13.07 -32.91
C ASN A 300 20.20 13.24 -31.37
N LEU A 301 21.23 12.87 -30.61
CA LEU A 301 21.30 13.04 -29.15
C LEU A 301 20.92 14.46 -28.72
N ALA A 302 21.42 15.48 -29.43
CA ALA A 302 21.14 16.88 -29.11
C ALA A 302 19.66 17.26 -29.24
N HIS A 303 18.86 16.43 -29.93
CA HIS A 303 17.42 16.64 -30.13
C HIS A 303 16.58 15.60 -29.36
N GLY A 304 17.14 15.00 -28.29
CA GLY A 304 16.45 13.99 -27.47
C GLY A 304 16.46 12.59 -28.07
N GLY A 305 17.35 12.31 -29.02
CA GLY A 305 17.61 10.95 -29.48
C GLY A 305 18.34 10.14 -28.41
N HIS A 306 17.66 9.16 -27.81
CA HIS A 306 18.26 8.18 -26.91
C HIS A 306 18.30 6.81 -27.61
N LEU A 307 19.41 6.07 -27.43
CA LEU A 307 19.55 4.66 -27.81
C LEU A 307 19.30 3.78 -26.58
#